data_AF-A0A377Z2S6-F1
#
_entry.id   AF-A0A377Z2S6-F1
#
_cell.length_a   1.000
_cell.length_b   1.000
_cell.length_c   1.000
_cell.angle_alpha   90.00
_cell.angle_beta   90.00
_cell.angle_gamma   90.00
#
_symmetry.space_group_name_H-M   'P 1'
#
loop_
_entity.id
_entity.type
_entity.pdbx_description
1 polymer ?
#
loop_
_entity_poly.entity_id
_entity_poly.type
_entity_poly.pdbx_seq_one_letter_code
_entity_poly.pdbx_strand_id
1 'polypeptide(L)'
;MSYSDTTEQAAVIGWSGHRLVVRAFAGTGQNVNAGTFCREPTLTSGCFISPITVQSGMKRSRSSHSMWSVKRRIQLAWPNFGRHYQERLTGNLRITDVARQLNTRHWPLARTAITTFNAFLCSGDSEFGPQHLPDEDARSGLSAEKILAGGATTLARIRAAGRYLSCHA
;
A
#
# COMPACT_ATOMS: atom_id res chain seq x y z
N MET A 1 5.30 13.29 -36.64
CA MET A 1 4.12 14.14 -36.38
C MET A 1 4.53 15.18 -35.35
N SER A 2 4.34 16.46 -35.63
CA SER A 2 4.61 17.54 -34.68
C SER A 2 3.54 17.47 -33.59
N TYR A 3 3.94 17.14 -32.36
CA TYR A 3 3.05 17.18 -31.21
C TYR A 3 2.91 18.65 -30.79
N SER A 4 1.72 19.22 -30.97
CA SER A 4 1.36 20.56 -30.52
C SER A 4 0.42 20.45 -29.33
N ASP A 5 0.82 20.97 -28.17
CA ASP A 5 -0.03 21.07 -27.00
C ASP A 5 -1.29 21.90 -27.31
N THR A 6 -2.43 21.55 -26.71
CA THR A 6 -3.63 22.39 -26.81
C THR A 6 -3.43 23.69 -26.04
N THR A 7 -4.23 24.72 -26.34
CA THR A 7 -4.17 26.02 -25.65
C THR A 7 -4.32 25.86 -24.13
N GLU A 8 -5.17 24.94 -23.68
CA GLU A 8 -5.37 24.64 -22.26
C GLU A 8 -4.16 23.93 -21.64
N GLN A 9 -3.53 23.02 -22.38
CA GLN A 9 -2.31 22.34 -21.94
C GLN A 9 -1.15 23.31 -21.84
N ALA A 10 -0.97 24.19 -22.84
CA ALA A 10 0.04 25.24 -22.83
C ALA A 10 -0.14 26.22 -21.66
N ALA A 11 -1.38 26.59 -21.34
CA ALA A 11 -1.70 27.43 -20.20
C ALA A 11 -1.34 26.77 -18.85
N VAL A 12 -1.52 25.45 -18.73
CA VAL A 12 -1.10 24.68 -17.55
C VAL A 12 0.43 24.56 -17.50
N ILE A 13 1.08 24.36 -18.64
CA ILE A 13 2.54 24.22 -18.72
C ILE A 13 3.22 25.52 -18.32
N GLY A 14 2.86 26.66 -18.92
CA GLY A 14 3.49 27.96 -18.62
C GLY A 14 3.00 28.66 -17.35
N TRP A 15 2.28 27.97 -16.47
CA TRP A 15 1.71 28.59 -15.27
C TRP A 15 2.77 28.76 -14.16
N SER A 16 2.81 29.93 -13.51
CA SER A 16 3.90 30.34 -12.62
C SER A 16 3.49 30.76 -11.20
N GLY A 17 2.36 30.29 -10.67
CA GLY A 17 1.88 30.63 -9.32
C GLY A 17 2.29 29.63 -8.21
N HIS A 18 1.69 29.77 -7.03
CA HIS A 18 1.95 28.88 -5.87
C HIS A 18 1.05 27.64 -5.78
N ARG A 19 -0.21 27.72 -6.24
CA ARG A 19 -1.11 26.57 -6.34
C ARG A 19 -1.93 26.57 -7.63
N LEU A 20 -1.83 25.49 -8.41
CA LEU A 20 -2.67 25.22 -9.58
C LEU A 20 -3.53 23.98 -9.33
N VAL A 21 -4.81 24.06 -9.68
CA VAL A 21 -5.73 22.91 -9.66
C VAL A 21 -6.23 22.70 -11.08
N VAL A 22 -5.87 21.57 -11.67
CA VAL A 22 -6.28 21.20 -13.03
C VAL A 22 -7.36 20.14 -12.95
N ARG A 23 -8.52 20.41 -13.56
CA ARG A 23 -9.56 19.42 -13.79
C ARG A 23 -9.38 18.87 -15.19
N ALA A 24 -9.14 17.57 -15.29
CA ALA A 24 -8.80 16.95 -16.56
C ALA A 24 -9.57 15.64 -16.71
N PHE A 25 -10.12 15.42 -17.91
CA PHE A 25 -10.88 14.22 -18.25
C PHE A 25 -9.95 13.05 -18.63
N ALA A 26 -10.50 11.84 -18.70
CA ALA A 26 -9.76 10.70 -19.22
C ALA A 26 -9.24 10.99 -20.64
N GLY A 27 -8.00 10.60 -20.95
CA GLY A 27 -7.40 10.79 -22.28
C GLY A 27 -6.79 12.17 -22.56
N THR A 28 -6.89 13.15 -21.66
CA THR A 28 -6.41 14.55 -21.89
C THR A 28 -4.89 14.78 -21.72
N GLY A 29 -4.09 13.70 -21.74
CA GLY A 29 -2.63 13.83 -21.71
C GLY A 29 -2.02 14.30 -20.39
N GLN A 30 -2.70 14.16 -19.25
CA GLN A 30 -2.23 14.64 -17.92
C GLN A 30 -0.78 14.26 -17.59
N ASN A 31 -0.35 13.03 -17.94
CA ASN A 31 1.01 12.55 -17.70
C ASN A 31 2.06 13.12 -18.68
N VAL A 32 1.62 13.53 -19.88
CA VAL A 32 2.46 14.18 -20.89
C VAL A 32 2.69 15.64 -20.49
N ASN A 33 1.62 16.36 -20.11
CA ASN A 33 1.70 17.73 -19.61
C ASN A 33 2.63 17.85 -18.40
N ALA A 34 2.56 16.91 -17.46
CA ALA A 34 3.45 16.86 -16.31
C ALA A 34 4.94 16.69 -16.71
N GLY A 35 5.22 15.88 -17.73
CA GLY A 35 6.57 15.70 -18.26
C GLY A 35 7.12 16.97 -18.93
N THR A 36 6.28 17.67 -19.69
CA THR A 36 6.64 18.94 -20.35
C THR A 36 6.83 20.07 -19.35
N PHE A 37 5.96 20.18 -18.33
CA PHE A 37 6.09 21.12 -17.22
C PHE A 37 7.45 21.00 -16.49
N CYS A 38 7.97 19.78 -16.33
CA CYS A 38 9.26 19.55 -15.67
C CYS A 38 10.50 19.94 -16.49
N ARG A 39 10.32 20.19 -17.79
CA ARG A 39 11.40 20.61 -18.69
C ARG A 39 11.58 22.11 -18.71
N GLU A 40 10.65 22.85 -18.09
CA GLU A 40 10.74 24.30 -18.05
C GLU A 40 11.90 24.72 -17.12
N PRO A 41 12.83 25.56 -17.61
CA PRO A 41 14.10 25.83 -16.93
C PRO A 41 13.97 26.58 -15.61
N THR A 42 12.78 27.11 -15.29
CA THR A 42 12.47 27.81 -14.04
C THR A 42 12.34 26.88 -12.85
N LEU A 43 12.09 25.58 -13.06
CA LEU A 43 11.90 24.61 -11.99
C LEU A 43 13.08 23.64 -11.89
N THR A 44 14.03 23.97 -11.01
CA THR A 44 15.27 23.21 -10.86
C THR A 44 15.02 21.79 -10.36
N SER A 45 14.09 21.58 -9.43
CA SER A 45 13.70 20.26 -8.88
C SER A 45 12.26 20.21 -8.40
N GLY A 46 11.73 18.99 -8.30
CA GLY A 46 10.39 18.74 -7.76
C GLY A 46 10.09 17.27 -7.53
N CYS A 47 8.90 17.00 -6.99
CA CYS A 47 8.42 15.64 -6.76
C CYS A 47 6.96 15.51 -7.21
N PHE A 48 6.70 14.60 -8.13
CA PHE A 48 5.35 14.14 -8.42
C PHE A 48 4.90 13.11 -7.39
N ILE A 49 3.67 13.29 -6.93
CA ILE A 49 3.00 12.34 -6.04
C ILE A 49 1.91 11.64 -6.84
N SER A 50 2.05 10.33 -7.05
CA SER A 50 1.12 9.56 -7.88
C SER A 50 0.73 8.21 -7.26
N PRO A 51 -0.43 7.63 -7.62
CA PRO A 51 -0.73 6.24 -7.34
C PRO A 51 0.19 5.30 -8.14
N ILE A 52 0.24 4.03 -7.74
CA ILE A 52 1.15 3.03 -8.32
C ILE A 52 0.88 2.75 -9.80
N THR A 53 -0.40 2.76 -10.19
CA THR A 53 -0.86 2.39 -11.54
C THR A 53 -0.31 3.33 -12.62
N VAL A 54 -0.12 4.61 -12.32
CA VAL A 54 0.34 5.62 -13.28
C VAL A 54 1.83 5.90 -13.20
N GLN A 55 2.52 5.34 -12.20
CA GLN A 55 3.92 5.68 -11.90
C GLN A 55 4.86 5.32 -13.06
N SER A 56 4.65 4.18 -13.70
CA SER A 56 5.44 3.73 -14.86
C SER A 56 5.29 4.67 -16.06
N GLY A 57 4.08 5.17 -16.31
CA GLY A 57 3.80 6.13 -17.39
C GLY A 57 4.48 7.47 -17.12
N MET A 58 4.36 7.99 -15.89
CA MET A 58 4.99 9.26 -15.48
C MET A 58 6.53 9.20 -15.51
N LYS A 59 7.10 8.05 -15.13
CA LYS A 59 8.56 7.84 -15.22
C LYS A 59 9.05 7.82 -16.66
N ARG A 60 8.24 7.32 -17.61
CA ARG A 60 8.56 7.28 -19.05
C ARG A 60 8.39 8.64 -19.73
N SER A 61 7.41 9.45 -19.32
CA SER A 61 7.23 10.80 -19.89
C SER A 61 8.30 11.79 -19.45
N ARG A 62 9.06 11.45 -18.41
CA ARG A 62 10.16 12.26 -17.89
C ARG A 62 11.48 11.92 -18.58
N SER A 63 12.29 12.93 -18.88
CA SER A 63 13.67 12.71 -19.31
C SER A 63 14.51 12.10 -18.18
N SER A 64 15.32 11.09 -18.50
CA SER A 64 16.22 10.41 -17.53
C SER A 64 17.12 11.36 -16.74
N HIS A 65 17.41 12.55 -17.28
CA HIS A 65 18.28 13.57 -16.68
C HIS A 65 17.56 14.62 -15.82
N SER A 66 16.23 14.60 -15.65
CA SER A 66 15.61 15.66 -14.84
C SER A 66 15.77 15.41 -13.33
N MET A 67 15.90 16.47 -12.54
CA MET A 67 16.03 16.43 -11.08
C MET A 67 14.69 16.13 -10.36
N TRP A 68 13.68 15.74 -11.14
CA TRP A 68 12.32 15.49 -10.66
C TRP A 68 12.12 14.03 -10.29
N SER A 69 11.49 13.77 -9.14
CA SER A 69 11.20 12.40 -8.67
C SER A 69 9.71 12.07 -8.77
N VAL A 70 9.37 10.79 -8.97
CA VAL A 70 7.98 10.31 -8.93
C VAL A 70 7.84 9.35 -7.75
N LYS A 71 7.17 9.79 -6.70
CA LYS A 71 6.99 9.04 -5.45
C LYS A 71 5.51 8.78 -5.16
N ARG A 72 5.23 7.73 -4.41
CA ARG A 72 3.91 7.50 -3.79
C ARG A 72 3.83 8.27 -2.48
N ARG A 73 2.61 8.64 -2.06
CA ARG A 73 2.37 9.29 -0.74
C ARG A 73 3.04 8.51 0.40
N ILE A 74 2.88 7.19 0.41
CA ILE A 74 3.50 6.33 1.43
C ILE A 74 5.04 6.33 1.38
N GLN A 75 5.65 6.50 0.21
CA GLN A 75 7.12 6.60 0.10
C GLN A 75 7.65 7.91 0.70
N LEU A 76 6.82 8.96 0.77
CA LEU A 76 7.14 10.21 1.45
C LEU A 76 6.85 10.13 2.95
N ALA A 77 5.78 9.43 3.33
CA ALA A 77 5.42 9.25 4.74
C ALA A 77 6.33 8.26 5.47
N TRP A 78 6.91 7.28 4.76
CA TRP A 78 7.67 6.19 5.37
C TRP A 78 8.87 6.64 6.22
N PRO A 79 9.77 7.54 5.76
CA PRO A 79 10.92 7.95 6.56
C PRO A 79 10.55 8.66 7.87
N ASN A 80 9.45 9.42 7.85
CA ASN A 80 9.03 10.28 8.96
C ASN A 80 8.05 9.57 9.92
N PHE A 81 7.24 8.64 9.42
CA PHE A 81 6.21 7.98 10.21
C PHE A 81 6.42 6.46 10.23
N GLY A 82 6.57 5.84 9.07
CA GLY A 82 6.66 4.39 8.93
C GLY A 82 7.85 3.76 9.66
N ARG A 83 9.01 4.45 9.69
CA ARG A 83 10.22 3.98 10.37
C ARG A 83 9.99 3.71 11.87
N HIS A 84 9.20 4.55 12.54
CA HIS A 84 8.90 4.38 13.97
C HIS A 84 8.06 3.14 14.25
N TYR A 85 7.34 2.64 13.25
CA TYR A 85 6.55 1.43 13.33
C TYR A 85 7.23 0.24 12.67
N GLN A 86 8.49 0.35 12.22
CA GLN A 86 9.18 -0.71 11.50
C GLN A 86 9.26 -2.01 12.33
N GLU A 87 9.45 -1.89 13.64
CA GLU A 87 9.48 -3.04 14.55
C GLU A 87 8.11 -3.69 14.75
N ARG A 88 7.03 -2.91 14.59
CA ARG A 88 5.63 -3.38 14.64
C ARG A 88 5.14 -3.90 13.29
N LEU A 89 5.78 -3.46 12.21
CA LEU A 89 5.63 -4.03 10.88
C LEU A 89 6.42 -5.34 10.82
N THR A 90 6.07 -6.28 11.72
CA THR A 90 6.39 -7.69 11.52
C THR A 90 5.98 -8.02 10.10
N GLY A 91 6.94 -8.41 9.26
CA GLY A 91 6.66 -8.78 7.87
C GLY A 91 5.49 -9.75 7.83
N ASN A 92 4.61 -9.61 6.83
CA ASN A 92 3.43 -10.45 6.66
C ASN A 92 3.74 -11.90 7.09
N LEU A 93 2.96 -12.43 8.03
CA LEU A 93 3.12 -13.81 8.50
C LEU A 93 3.19 -14.73 7.28
N ARG A 94 4.35 -15.35 7.06
CA ARG A 94 4.51 -16.24 5.92
C ARG A 94 3.59 -17.43 6.14
N ILE A 95 2.81 -17.76 5.12
CA ILE A 95 1.89 -18.91 5.17
C ILE A 95 2.59 -20.21 5.55
N THR A 96 3.85 -20.39 5.15
CA THR A 96 4.68 -21.54 5.52
C THR A 96 4.99 -21.60 7.02
N ASP A 97 5.19 -20.44 7.65
CA ASP A 97 5.51 -20.37 9.08
C ASP A 97 4.27 -20.63 9.91
N VAL A 98 3.11 -20.10 9.49
CA VAL A 98 1.81 -20.39 10.13
C VAL A 98 1.42 -21.86 9.94
N ALA A 99 1.58 -22.43 8.75
CA ALA A 99 1.32 -23.84 8.51
C ALA A 99 2.19 -24.75 9.39
N ARG A 100 3.48 -24.42 9.54
CA ARG A 100 4.40 -25.13 10.44
C ARG A 100 3.98 -25.01 11.90
N GLN A 101 3.55 -23.83 12.34
CA GLN A 101 3.07 -23.61 13.72
C GLN A 101 1.77 -24.36 14.02
N LEU A 102 0.85 -24.43 13.06
CA LEU A 102 -0.40 -25.18 13.16
C LEU A 102 -0.21 -26.68 12.94
N ASN A 103 1.02 -27.14 12.68
CA ASN A 103 1.35 -28.52 12.31
C ASN A 103 0.41 -29.08 11.22
N THR A 104 0.12 -28.26 10.21
CA THR A 104 -0.85 -28.59 9.16
C THR A 104 -0.23 -28.51 7.78
N ARG A 105 -0.63 -29.44 6.91
CA ARG A 105 -0.37 -29.36 5.46
C ARG A 105 -1.54 -28.72 4.71
N HIS A 106 -2.61 -28.37 5.41
CA HIS A 106 -3.79 -27.75 4.83
C HIS A 106 -3.56 -26.24 4.62
N TRP A 107 -3.05 -25.88 3.45
CA TRP A 107 -2.76 -24.49 3.09
C TRP A 107 -3.93 -23.51 3.25
N PRO A 108 -5.18 -23.87 2.91
CA PRO A 108 -6.30 -22.96 3.15
C PRO A 108 -6.45 -22.61 4.63
N LEU A 109 -6.23 -23.56 5.55
CA LEU A 109 -6.34 -23.29 7.00
C LEU A 109 -5.30 -22.26 7.45
N ALA A 110 -4.06 -22.37 6.98
CA ALA A 110 -3.03 -21.39 7.29
C ALA A 110 -3.35 -20.00 6.70
N ARG A 111 -3.92 -19.95 5.49
CA ARG A 111 -4.33 -18.68 4.86
C ARG A 111 -5.49 -18.03 5.62
N THR A 112 -6.53 -18.80 5.94
CA THR A 112 -7.70 -18.30 6.65
C THR A 112 -7.33 -17.86 8.08
N ALA A 113 -6.43 -18.59 8.75
CA ALA A 113 -5.90 -18.19 10.05
C ALA A 113 -5.13 -16.86 9.99
N ILE A 114 -4.33 -16.61 8.94
CA ILE A 114 -3.67 -15.31 8.73
C ILE A 114 -4.70 -14.19 8.52
N THR A 115 -5.72 -14.43 7.69
CA THR A 115 -6.78 -13.45 7.45
C THR A 115 -7.51 -13.09 8.74
N THR A 116 -7.91 -14.10 9.53
CA THR A 116 -8.56 -13.90 10.84
C THR A 116 -7.65 -13.21 11.84
N PHE A 117 -6.37 -13.58 11.89
CA PHE A 117 -5.37 -12.91 12.71
C PHE A 117 -5.25 -11.43 12.36
N ASN A 118 -5.13 -11.10 11.07
CA ASN A 118 -5.06 -9.70 10.63
C ASN A 118 -6.36 -8.93 10.94
N ALA A 119 -7.53 -9.56 10.81
CA ALA A 119 -8.81 -8.94 11.18
C ALA A 119 -8.88 -8.63 12.68
N PHE A 120 -8.38 -9.53 13.53
CA PHE A 120 -8.23 -9.30 14.96
C PHE A 120 -7.22 -8.19 15.28
N LEU A 121 -6.08 -8.12 14.58
CA LEU A 121 -5.12 -7.03 14.79
C LEU A 121 -5.65 -5.64 14.42
N CYS A 122 -6.62 -5.62 13.50
CA CYS A 122 -7.31 -4.40 13.09
C CYS A 122 -8.57 -4.12 13.92
N SER A 123 -8.99 -5.04 14.81
CA SER A 123 -10.11 -4.84 15.70
C SER A 123 -9.66 -4.22 17.03
N GLY A 124 -10.61 -3.65 17.77
CA GLY A 124 -10.38 -3.20 19.15
C GLY A 124 -10.61 -4.30 20.19
N ASP A 125 -10.79 -5.55 19.76
CA ASP A 125 -11.23 -6.64 20.62
C ASP A 125 -10.06 -7.27 21.37
N SER A 126 -10.30 -7.75 22.60
CA SER A 126 -9.27 -8.41 23.42
C SER A 126 -9.07 -9.89 23.09
N GLU A 127 -10.05 -10.52 22.43
CA GLU A 127 -10.07 -11.95 22.10
C GLU A 127 -10.57 -12.21 20.67
N PHE A 128 -10.21 -13.36 20.11
CA PHE A 128 -10.73 -13.81 18.83
C PHE A 128 -12.21 -14.14 18.93
N GLY A 129 -13.01 -13.60 18.01
CA GLY A 129 -14.43 -13.87 17.93
C GLY A 129 -14.90 -14.14 16.50
N PRO A 130 -16.16 -14.56 16.33
CA PRO A 130 -16.75 -14.82 15.01
C PRO A 130 -16.69 -13.61 14.08
N GLN A 131 -16.66 -12.40 14.62
CA GLN A 131 -16.54 -11.15 13.88
C GLN A 131 -15.20 -10.99 13.13
N HIS A 132 -14.16 -11.75 13.51
CA HIS A 132 -12.87 -11.74 12.82
C HIS A 132 -12.78 -12.82 11.73
N LEU A 133 -13.79 -13.68 11.61
CA LEU A 133 -13.80 -14.71 10.58
C LEU A 133 -14.06 -14.08 9.20
N PRO A 134 -13.37 -14.55 8.16
CA PRO A 134 -13.74 -14.20 6.79
C PRO A 134 -15.13 -14.76 6.44
N ASP A 135 -15.72 -14.24 5.37
CA ASP A 135 -17.01 -14.69 4.83
C ASP A 135 -17.00 -16.19 4.54
N GLU A 136 -18.19 -16.83 4.57
CA GLU A 136 -18.30 -18.28 4.41
C GLU A 136 -17.64 -18.80 3.12
N ASP A 137 -17.84 -18.10 2.01
CA ASP A 137 -17.24 -18.43 0.71
C ASP A 137 -15.70 -18.43 0.74
N ALA A 138 -15.11 -17.60 1.59
CA ALA A 138 -13.67 -17.48 1.77
C ALA A 138 -13.08 -18.49 2.77
N ARG A 139 -13.92 -19.25 3.49
CA ARG A 139 -13.46 -20.28 4.45
C ARG A 139 -13.03 -21.58 3.80
N SER A 140 -13.26 -21.77 2.49
CA SER A 140 -12.89 -22.99 1.77
C SER A 140 -13.42 -24.27 2.44
N GLY A 141 -14.63 -24.23 3.00
CA GLY A 141 -15.26 -25.35 3.72
C GLY A 141 -14.71 -25.63 5.12
N LEU A 142 -13.86 -24.75 5.68
CA LEU A 142 -13.36 -24.87 7.05
C LEU A 142 -14.41 -24.40 8.06
N SER A 143 -14.56 -25.14 9.16
CA SER A 143 -15.40 -24.71 10.27
C SER A 143 -14.82 -23.48 10.97
N ALA A 144 -15.72 -22.59 11.42
CA ALA A 144 -15.39 -21.39 12.18
C ALA A 144 -14.46 -21.70 13.37
N GLU A 145 -14.78 -22.76 14.13
CA GLU A 145 -13.99 -23.20 15.28
C GLU A 145 -12.54 -23.55 14.93
N LYS A 146 -12.30 -24.25 13.82
CA LYS A 146 -10.94 -24.62 13.39
C LYS A 146 -10.12 -23.40 13.01
N ILE A 147 -10.76 -22.40 12.40
CA ILE A 147 -10.09 -21.15 12.01
C ILE A 147 -9.76 -20.33 13.26
N LEU A 148 -10.70 -20.16 14.19
CA LEU A 148 -10.49 -19.43 15.44
C LEU A 148 -9.41 -20.10 16.30
N ALA A 149 -9.44 -21.42 16.45
CA ALA A 149 -8.40 -22.16 17.16
C ALA A 149 -7.02 -21.98 16.51
N GLY A 150 -6.96 -21.95 15.17
CA GLY A 150 -5.73 -21.66 14.44
C GLY A 150 -5.21 -20.23 14.69
N GLY A 151 -6.09 -19.23 14.67
CA GLY A 151 -5.75 -17.84 15.00
C GLY A 151 -5.21 -17.69 16.41
N ALA A 152 -5.92 -18.27 17.40
CA ALA A 152 -5.52 -18.24 18.81
C ALA A 152 -4.16 -18.94 19.06
N THR A 153 -3.94 -20.10 18.44
CA THR A 153 -2.66 -20.83 18.53
C THR A 153 -1.50 -20.00 17.96
N THR A 154 -1.74 -19.34 16.84
CA THR A 154 -0.75 -18.46 16.20
C THR A 154 -0.42 -17.28 17.10
N LEU A 155 -1.43 -16.60 17.68
CA LEU A 155 -1.23 -15.50 18.61
C LEU A 155 -0.46 -15.94 19.87
N ALA A 156 -0.82 -17.07 20.48
CA ALA A 156 -0.15 -17.58 21.67
C ALA A 156 1.35 -17.85 21.41
N ARG A 157 1.69 -18.38 20.24
CA ARG A 157 3.08 -18.67 19.86
C ARG A 157 3.88 -17.41 19.53
N ILE A 158 3.26 -16.39 18.93
CA ILE A 158 3.92 -15.10 18.68
C ILE A 158 4.17 -14.36 20.00
N ARG A 159 3.20 -14.39 20.94
CA ARG A 159 3.37 -13.85 22.31
C ARG A 159 4.52 -14.55 23.04
N ALA A 160 4.57 -15.88 23.01
CA ALA A 160 5.65 -16.66 23.63
C ALA A 160 7.04 -16.38 23.02
N ALA A 161 7.10 -16.02 21.73
CA ALA A 161 8.34 -15.68 21.05
C ALA A 161 8.82 -14.23 21.32
N GLY A 162 8.12 -13.46 22.17
CA GLY A 162 8.44 -12.05 22.44
C GLY A 162 8.28 -11.14 21.22
N ARG A 163 7.62 -11.63 20.15
CA ARG A 163 7.42 -10.91 18.89
C ARG A 163 6.11 -10.12 18.85
N TYR A 164 5.37 -10.11 19.95
CA TYR A 164 4.14 -9.34 20.11
C TYR A 164 4.22 -8.54 21.41
N LEU A 165 4.48 -7.25 21.30
CA LEU A 165 4.12 -6.28 22.34
C LEU A 165 2.68 -5.85 22.04
N SER A 166 1.78 -6.23 22.94
CA SER A 166 0.36 -5.88 22.93
C SER A 166 0.15 -4.40 22.60
N CYS A 167 -0.66 -4.11 21.58
CA CYS A 167 -1.15 -2.76 21.28
C CYS A 167 -2.38 -2.40 22.14
N HIS A 168 -2.43 -2.80 23.41
CA HIS A 168 -3.38 -2.26 24.37
C HIS A 168 -2.62 -1.39 25.37
N ALA A 169 -2.66 -0.09 25.09
CA ALA A 169 -2.51 0.99 26.04
C ALA A 169 -3.75 1.88 25.89
#